data_AF-A0A496QQL2-F1
#
_entry.id   AF-A0A496QQL2-F1
#
_cell.length_a   1.000
_cell.length_b   1.000
_cell.length_c   1.000
_cell.angle_alpha   90.00
_cell.angle_beta   90.00
_cell.angle_gamma   90.00
#
_symmetry.space_group_name_H-M   'P 1'
#
loop_
_entity.id
_entity.type
_entity.pdbx_description
1 polymer ?
#
loop_
_entity_poly.entity_id
_entity_poly.type
_entity_poly.pdbx_seq_one_letter_code
_entity_poly.pdbx_strand_id
1 'polypeptide(L)'
;MYMFQYKYCTVEECRNLRLTDSDVCWIHLQSKEAYREKMISTISSMETVKDLNLSLMDFDNVDFSGKHFYTCKFSNTVFHNSNFEGSLFRLCFFDFSSFFSCKFSGIDMQSCVFTGSIIENGDFTESDIFYTNFNGIRGKKLSFKDSDLYFSYFINAYLEDILFIECNLKKVNLAKAEINNLSFKYSNYEEAEFDEKYCLGEK
;
A
#
# COMPACT_ATOMS: atom_id res chain seq x y z
N MET A 1 -15.73 -5.96 -21.45
CA MET A 1 -15.11 -6.40 -20.19
C MET A 1 -13.71 -6.87 -20.52
N TYR A 2 -12.72 -5.96 -20.54
CA TYR A 2 -11.34 -6.34 -20.84
C TYR A 2 -10.75 -6.98 -19.58
N MET A 3 -10.62 -8.30 -19.63
CA MET A 3 -9.89 -9.08 -18.65
C MET A 3 -8.41 -8.66 -18.73
N PHE A 4 -7.84 -8.27 -17.60
CA PHE A 4 -6.44 -7.86 -17.46
C PHE A 4 -5.49 -8.82 -18.20
N GLN A 5 -4.76 -8.35 -19.21
CA GLN A 5 -3.77 -9.18 -19.92
C GLN A 5 -2.39 -9.06 -19.28
N TYR A 6 -2.28 -9.49 -18.01
CA TYR A 6 -0.95 -9.79 -17.49
C TYR A 6 -0.45 -11.06 -18.15
N LYS A 7 0.72 -10.98 -18.78
CA LYS A 7 1.37 -12.13 -19.41
C LYS A 7 2.49 -12.63 -18.52
N TYR A 8 2.75 -13.93 -18.61
CA TYR A 8 3.86 -14.56 -17.90
C TYR A 8 5.19 -14.24 -18.58
N CYS A 9 6.27 -14.34 -17.80
CA CYS A 9 7.65 -14.31 -18.26
C CYS A 9 7.87 -15.35 -19.36
N THR A 10 8.67 -15.03 -20.38
CA THR A 10 8.97 -15.94 -21.51
C THR A 10 10.04 -16.99 -21.23
N VAL A 11 10.72 -16.91 -20.09
CA VAL A 11 11.70 -17.93 -19.66
C VAL A 11 10.96 -19.21 -19.29
N GLU A 12 11.44 -20.35 -19.79
CA GLU A 12 10.84 -21.65 -19.57
C GLU A 12 10.65 -21.95 -18.06
N GLU A 13 9.54 -22.60 -17.72
CA GLU A 13 9.13 -22.94 -16.35
C GLU A 13 8.87 -21.76 -15.39
N CYS A 14 9.20 -20.52 -15.77
CA CYS A 14 8.93 -19.33 -14.96
C CYS A 14 7.43 -19.04 -14.87
N ARG A 15 6.93 -18.84 -13.64
CA ARG A 15 5.51 -18.50 -13.37
C ARG A 15 5.30 -17.04 -12.97
N ASN A 16 6.36 -16.24 -12.94
CA ASN A 16 6.24 -14.82 -12.65
C ASN A 16 5.62 -14.07 -13.82
N LEU A 17 4.92 -12.97 -13.50
CA LEU A 17 4.42 -12.05 -14.51
C LEU A 17 5.58 -11.24 -15.10
N ARG A 18 5.51 -10.97 -16.40
CA ARG A 18 6.48 -10.08 -17.06
C ARG A 18 6.27 -8.63 -16.62
N LEU A 19 7.34 -7.85 -16.60
CA LEU A 19 7.26 -6.42 -16.29
C LEU A 19 6.64 -5.64 -17.46
N THR A 20 6.20 -4.41 -17.22
CA THR A 20 5.75 -3.50 -18.28
C THR A 20 6.83 -3.36 -19.36
N ASP A 21 6.47 -3.38 -20.65
CA ASP A 21 7.43 -3.24 -21.77
C ASP A 21 8.60 -4.25 -21.77
N SER A 22 8.44 -5.38 -21.10
CA SER A 22 9.43 -6.46 -21.05
C SER A 22 8.74 -7.79 -21.35
N ASP A 23 9.48 -8.71 -21.97
CA ASP A 23 9.04 -10.11 -22.15
C ASP A 23 9.36 -10.98 -20.93
N VAL A 24 10.17 -10.46 -20.00
CA VAL A 24 10.62 -11.19 -18.81
C VAL A 24 10.20 -10.51 -17.51
N CYS A 25 10.12 -11.29 -16.43
CA CYS A 25 9.92 -10.77 -15.07
C CYS A 25 11.21 -10.15 -14.51
N TRP A 26 11.11 -9.46 -13.37
CA TRP A 26 12.25 -8.85 -12.69
C TRP A 26 13.42 -9.79 -12.43
N ILE A 27 13.15 -11.05 -12.03
CA ILE A 27 14.20 -12.03 -11.74
C ILE A 27 15.09 -12.32 -12.96
N HIS A 28 14.50 -12.34 -14.16
CA HIS A 28 15.20 -12.68 -15.41
C HIS A 28 15.65 -11.45 -16.21
N LEU A 29 15.27 -10.25 -15.77
CA LEU A 29 15.70 -9.01 -16.39
C LEU A 29 17.20 -8.80 -16.14
N GLN A 30 17.97 -8.64 -17.22
CA GLN A 30 19.43 -8.46 -17.14
C GLN A 30 19.81 -7.03 -16.73
N SER A 31 19.21 -6.01 -17.34
CA SER A 31 19.55 -4.59 -17.12
C SER A 31 18.54 -3.92 -16.18
N LYS A 32 18.57 -4.32 -14.90
CA LYS A 32 17.61 -3.88 -13.87
C LYS A 32 17.64 -2.39 -13.60
N GLU A 33 18.83 -1.82 -13.52
CA GLU A 33 19.06 -0.40 -13.21
C GLU A 33 18.51 0.48 -14.35
N ALA A 34 18.93 0.20 -15.59
CA ALA A 34 18.45 0.94 -16.77
C ALA A 34 16.92 0.84 -16.95
N TYR A 35 16.35 -0.33 -16.70
CA TYR A 35 14.90 -0.51 -16.75
C TYR A 35 14.19 0.30 -15.66
N ARG A 36 14.72 0.31 -14.43
CA ARG A 36 14.18 1.09 -13.33
C ARG A 36 14.21 2.59 -13.63
N GLU A 37 15.34 3.11 -14.10
CA GLU A 37 15.48 4.51 -14.50
C GLU A 37 14.47 4.89 -15.60
N LYS A 38 14.31 4.01 -16.61
CA LYS A 38 13.29 4.18 -17.65
C LYS A 38 11.89 4.27 -17.03
N MET A 39 11.54 3.35 -16.13
CA MET A 39 10.20 3.32 -15.52
C MET A 39 9.94 4.52 -14.62
N ILE A 40 10.93 4.96 -13.82
CA ILE A 40 10.83 6.19 -13.03
C ILE A 40 10.58 7.38 -13.94
N SER A 41 11.42 7.57 -14.98
CA SER A 41 11.26 8.66 -15.94
C SER A 41 9.90 8.63 -16.63
N THR A 42 9.42 7.45 -16.99
CA THR A 42 8.10 7.26 -17.60
C THR A 42 6.98 7.70 -16.65
N ILE A 43 7.00 7.24 -15.40
CA ILE A 43 5.99 7.58 -14.39
C ILE A 43 6.01 9.08 -14.06
N SER A 44 7.20 9.66 -13.88
CA SER A 44 7.33 11.09 -13.58
C SER A 44 6.74 11.97 -14.69
N SER A 45 6.82 11.53 -15.94
CA SER A 45 6.30 12.27 -17.11
C SER A 45 4.77 12.18 -17.29
N MET A 46 4.09 11.31 -16.55
CA MET A 46 2.65 11.07 -16.68
C MET A 46 1.92 11.58 -15.45
N GLU A 47 0.71 12.09 -15.60
CA GLU A 47 -0.19 12.31 -14.45
C GLU A 47 -0.90 11.02 -14.06
N THR A 48 -1.42 10.31 -15.06
CA THR A 48 -2.15 9.05 -14.89
C THR A 48 -1.36 7.87 -15.43
N VAL A 49 -1.23 6.84 -14.60
CA VAL A 49 -0.47 5.62 -14.85
C VAL A 49 -1.41 4.41 -14.68
N LYS A 50 -1.46 3.53 -15.69
CA LYS A 50 -2.41 2.40 -15.71
C LYS A 50 -1.71 1.09 -16.02
N ASP A 51 -2.19 0.01 -15.40
CA ASP A 51 -1.87 -1.38 -15.76
C ASP A 51 -0.37 -1.74 -15.74
N LEU A 52 0.46 -0.98 -15.02
CA LEU A 52 1.88 -1.30 -14.91
C LEU A 52 2.10 -2.55 -14.06
N ASN A 53 3.12 -3.34 -14.41
CA ASN A 53 3.66 -4.35 -13.52
C ASN A 53 5.13 -4.04 -13.20
N LEU A 54 5.37 -3.63 -11.95
CA LEU A 54 6.65 -3.28 -11.36
C LEU A 54 6.96 -4.14 -10.13
N SER A 55 6.34 -5.32 -10.07
CA SER A 55 6.51 -6.28 -8.97
C SER A 55 7.98 -6.66 -8.78
N LEU A 56 8.38 -6.91 -7.53
CA LEU A 56 9.75 -7.29 -7.11
C LEU A 56 10.83 -6.22 -7.29
N MET A 57 10.50 -5.05 -7.84
CA MET A 57 11.46 -3.95 -7.97
C MET A 57 11.74 -3.33 -6.61
N ASP A 58 12.80 -2.53 -6.54
CA ASP A 58 13.05 -1.64 -5.43
C ASP A 58 13.11 -0.17 -5.92
N PHE A 59 12.73 0.76 -5.07
CA PHE A 59 12.75 2.19 -5.34
C PHE A 59 13.28 2.91 -4.09
N ASP A 60 14.24 3.79 -4.28
CA ASP A 60 14.80 4.61 -3.21
C ASP A 60 14.76 6.07 -3.63
N ASN A 61 14.23 6.93 -2.75
CA ASN A 61 14.12 8.37 -2.96
C ASN A 61 13.38 8.76 -4.26
N VAL A 62 12.30 8.05 -4.60
CA VAL A 62 11.51 8.35 -5.81
C VAL A 62 10.28 9.18 -5.47
N ASP A 63 10.03 10.20 -6.29
CA ASP A 63 8.84 11.04 -6.18
C ASP A 63 7.71 10.53 -7.08
N PHE A 64 6.68 10.01 -6.44
CA PHE A 64 5.42 9.59 -7.03
C PHE A 64 4.26 10.53 -6.63
N SER A 65 4.53 11.69 -6.02
CA SER A 65 3.49 12.59 -5.53
C SER A 65 2.54 13.08 -6.62
N GLY A 66 1.27 13.24 -6.25
CA GLY A 66 0.20 13.71 -7.14
C GLY A 66 -0.09 12.81 -8.36
N LYS A 67 0.45 11.59 -8.42
CA LYS A 67 0.21 10.66 -9.53
C LYS A 67 -1.07 9.86 -9.31
N HIS A 68 -1.74 9.52 -10.42
CA HIS A 68 -2.96 8.71 -10.39
C HIS A 68 -2.68 7.30 -10.94
N PHE A 69 -2.65 6.30 -10.07
CA PHE A 69 -2.42 4.91 -10.41
C PHE A 69 -3.72 4.13 -10.47
N TYR A 70 -3.93 3.42 -11.57
CA TYR A 70 -5.05 2.50 -11.76
C TYR A 70 -4.50 1.13 -12.09
N THR A 71 -4.96 0.11 -11.36
CA THR A 71 -4.71 -1.31 -11.71
C THR A 71 -3.23 -1.67 -11.85
N CYS A 72 -2.35 -0.92 -11.19
CA CYS A 72 -0.91 -1.14 -11.17
C CYS A 72 -0.52 -2.22 -10.14
N LYS A 73 0.53 -2.97 -10.44
CA LYS A 73 1.11 -4.01 -9.59
C LYS A 73 2.50 -3.61 -9.11
N PHE A 74 2.60 -3.57 -7.79
CA PHE A 74 3.79 -3.32 -6.99
C PHE A 74 3.96 -4.46 -5.96
N SER A 75 3.43 -5.65 -6.26
CA SER A 75 3.52 -6.81 -5.37
C SER A 75 4.99 -7.17 -5.13
N ASN A 76 5.37 -7.41 -3.88
CA ASN A 76 6.75 -7.67 -3.47
C ASN A 76 7.74 -6.53 -3.81
N THR A 77 7.27 -5.33 -4.12
CA THR A 77 8.15 -4.17 -4.38
C THR A 77 8.62 -3.57 -3.07
N VAL A 78 9.85 -3.05 -3.03
CA VAL A 78 10.42 -2.36 -1.87
C VAL A 78 10.53 -0.87 -2.15
N PHE A 79 10.05 -0.04 -1.23
CA PHE A 79 10.13 1.41 -1.29
C PHE A 79 10.85 1.95 -0.08
N HIS A 80 11.89 2.74 -0.33
CA HIS A 80 12.62 3.49 0.68
C HIS A 80 12.48 4.98 0.39
N ASN A 81 12.17 5.77 1.42
CA ASN A 81 12.19 7.24 1.36
C ASN A 81 11.41 7.84 0.18
N SER A 82 10.38 7.13 -0.31
CA SER A 82 9.66 7.52 -1.53
C SER A 82 8.45 8.39 -1.16
N ASN A 83 8.13 9.34 -2.03
CA ASN A 83 7.03 10.27 -1.81
C ASN A 83 5.79 9.84 -2.60
N PHE A 84 4.67 9.64 -1.91
CA PHE A 84 3.36 9.37 -2.51
C PHE A 84 2.32 10.44 -2.13
N GLU A 85 2.73 11.56 -1.54
CA GLU A 85 1.84 12.63 -1.09
C GLU A 85 0.83 13.04 -2.18
N GLY A 86 -0.45 13.18 -1.80
CA GLY A 86 -1.52 13.61 -2.71
C GLY A 86 -1.83 12.66 -3.87
N SER A 87 -1.29 11.43 -3.86
CA SER A 87 -1.48 10.48 -4.96
C SER A 87 -2.80 9.75 -4.85
N LEU A 88 -3.32 9.33 -6.00
CA LEU A 88 -4.55 8.56 -6.11
C LEU A 88 -4.23 7.12 -6.52
N PHE A 89 -4.81 6.15 -5.83
CA PHE A 89 -4.72 4.73 -6.16
C PHE A 89 -6.11 4.10 -6.28
N ARG A 90 -6.35 3.40 -7.39
CA ARG A 90 -7.55 2.58 -7.60
C ARG A 90 -7.13 1.18 -8.01
N LEU A 91 -7.65 0.18 -7.29
CA LEU A 91 -7.45 -1.24 -7.64
C LEU A 91 -5.97 -1.62 -7.81
N CYS A 92 -5.08 -1.00 -7.04
CA CYS A 92 -3.64 -1.28 -7.11
C CYS A 92 -3.25 -2.39 -6.13
N PHE A 93 -2.23 -3.15 -6.49
CA PHE A 93 -1.76 -4.32 -5.76
C PHE A 93 -0.36 -4.05 -5.21
N PHE A 94 -0.25 -4.04 -3.89
CA PHE A 94 0.96 -3.88 -3.10
C PHE A 94 1.18 -5.09 -2.18
N ASP A 95 0.57 -6.25 -2.46
CA ASP A 95 0.71 -7.43 -1.62
C ASP A 95 2.18 -7.82 -1.42
N PHE A 96 2.53 -8.09 -0.17
CA PHE A 96 3.89 -8.45 0.28
C PHE A 96 4.97 -7.40 -0.05
N SER A 97 4.59 -6.16 -0.34
CA SER A 97 5.54 -5.06 -0.52
C SER A 97 6.15 -4.61 0.82
N SER A 98 7.20 -3.81 0.76
CA SER A 98 7.78 -3.17 1.95
C SER A 98 7.93 -1.67 1.73
N PHE A 99 7.54 -0.88 2.72
CA PHE A 99 7.65 0.58 2.71
C PHE A 99 8.37 1.04 3.96
N PHE A 100 9.50 1.73 3.77
CA PHE A 100 10.30 2.26 4.86
C PHE A 100 10.46 3.77 4.69
N SER A 101 9.97 4.51 5.68
CA SER A 101 10.06 5.99 5.70
C SER A 101 9.44 6.65 4.46
N CYS A 102 8.34 6.08 3.96
CA CYS A 102 7.61 6.63 2.82
C CYS A 102 6.51 7.59 3.29
N LYS A 103 6.23 8.60 2.46
CA LYS A 103 5.20 9.61 2.75
C LYS A 103 3.94 9.33 1.96
N PHE A 104 2.81 9.39 2.64
CA PHE A 104 1.49 9.07 2.11
C PHE A 104 0.43 10.11 2.52
N SER A 105 0.82 11.32 2.94
CA SER A 105 -0.18 12.29 3.39
C SER A 105 -1.04 12.77 2.23
N GLY A 106 -2.33 12.98 2.50
CA GLY A 106 -3.30 13.40 1.49
C GLY A 106 -3.59 12.37 0.40
N ILE A 107 -3.28 11.07 0.60
CA ILE A 107 -3.55 10.08 -0.45
C ILE A 107 -5.03 9.74 -0.54
N ASP A 108 -5.46 9.41 -1.75
CA ASP A 108 -6.79 8.87 -2.03
C ASP A 108 -6.65 7.43 -2.54
N MET A 109 -6.91 6.44 -1.69
CA MET A 109 -6.88 5.03 -2.03
C MET A 109 -8.27 4.41 -1.97
N GLN A 110 -8.61 3.66 -3.02
CA GLN A 110 -9.81 2.86 -3.03
C GLN A 110 -9.54 1.46 -3.57
N SER A 111 -10.02 0.45 -2.83
CA SER A 111 -9.97 -0.95 -3.24
C SER A 111 -8.55 -1.44 -3.56
N CYS A 112 -7.56 -0.96 -2.81
CA CYS A 112 -6.16 -1.39 -2.95
C CYS A 112 -5.85 -2.57 -2.01
N VAL A 113 -4.77 -3.29 -2.31
CA VAL A 113 -4.36 -4.49 -1.57
C VAL A 113 -2.94 -4.34 -1.05
N PHE A 114 -2.76 -4.42 0.26
CA PHE A 114 -1.48 -4.39 0.98
C PHE A 114 -1.27 -5.68 1.80
N THR A 115 -1.95 -6.78 1.43
CA THR A 115 -1.91 -8.00 2.23
C THR A 115 -0.49 -8.50 2.47
N GLY A 116 -0.15 -8.75 3.74
CA GLY A 116 1.16 -9.26 4.14
C GLY A 116 2.33 -8.28 4.01
N SER A 117 2.06 -7.02 3.67
CA SER A 117 3.11 -6.00 3.48
C SER A 117 3.71 -5.52 4.79
N ILE A 118 4.90 -4.93 4.71
CA ILE A 118 5.59 -4.29 5.82
C ILE A 118 5.53 -2.77 5.60
N ILE A 119 5.10 -2.02 6.60
CA ILE A 119 5.05 -0.55 6.53
C ILE A 119 5.65 -0.01 7.83
N GLU A 120 6.77 0.71 7.72
CA GLU A 120 7.47 1.30 8.86
C GLU A 120 7.69 2.80 8.66
N ASN A 121 7.35 3.59 9.69
CA ASN A 121 7.48 5.04 9.68
C ASN A 121 6.72 5.70 8.51
N GLY A 122 5.50 5.24 8.26
CA GLY A 122 4.60 5.76 7.23
C GLY A 122 3.66 6.85 7.77
N ASP A 123 3.52 7.93 7.02
CA ASP A 123 2.61 9.03 7.34
C ASP A 123 1.45 9.06 6.35
N PHE A 124 0.26 8.66 6.79
CA PHE A 124 -1.01 8.67 6.05
C PHE A 124 -1.95 9.77 6.55
N THR A 125 -1.43 10.87 7.08
CA THR A 125 -2.25 12.00 7.54
C THR A 125 -3.17 12.54 6.44
N GLU A 126 -4.34 13.05 6.82
CA GLU A 126 -5.29 13.72 5.93
C GLU A 126 -5.70 12.88 4.69
N SER A 127 -5.80 11.56 4.85
CA SER A 127 -5.97 10.63 3.72
C SER A 127 -7.37 10.01 3.65
N ASP A 128 -7.79 9.68 2.43
CA ASP A 128 -9.03 8.97 2.11
C ASP A 128 -8.68 7.52 1.72
N ILE A 129 -8.97 6.54 2.58
CA ILE A 129 -8.55 5.15 2.44
C ILE A 129 -9.76 4.22 2.54
N PHE A 130 -10.42 3.99 1.41
CA PHE A 130 -11.67 3.26 1.35
C PHE A 130 -11.49 1.82 0.87
N TYR A 131 -12.19 0.87 1.50
CA TYR A 131 -12.25 -0.53 1.04
C TYR A 131 -10.87 -1.17 0.85
N THR A 132 -9.85 -0.74 1.60
CA THR A 132 -8.47 -1.16 1.39
C THR A 132 -8.12 -2.35 2.29
N ASN A 133 -7.44 -3.33 1.72
CA ASN A 133 -7.07 -4.56 2.40
C ASN A 133 -5.63 -4.50 2.93
N PHE A 134 -5.48 -4.26 4.22
CA PHE A 134 -4.24 -4.35 4.99
C PHE A 134 -4.17 -5.64 5.83
N ASN A 135 -4.85 -6.71 5.44
CA ASN A 135 -4.82 -7.96 6.21
C ASN A 135 -3.39 -8.52 6.32
N GLY A 136 -3.02 -8.96 7.51
CA GLY A 136 -1.71 -9.57 7.76
C GLY A 136 -0.51 -8.64 7.63
N ILE A 137 -0.70 -7.31 7.54
CA ILE A 137 0.45 -6.40 7.50
C ILE A 137 1.28 -6.46 8.77
N ARG A 138 2.54 -6.04 8.67
CA ARG A 138 3.35 -5.59 9.81
C ARG A 138 3.51 -4.08 9.74
N GLY A 139 2.70 -3.36 10.52
CA GLY A 139 2.72 -1.91 10.61
C GLY A 139 3.47 -1.45 11.86
N LYS A 140 4.43 -0.54 11.70
CA LYS A 140 5.16 0.08 12.81
C LYS A 140 5.25 1.59 12.64
N LYS A 141 4.90 2.35 13.69
CA LYS A 141 4.99 3.82 13.71
C LYS A 141 4.23 4.44 12.55
N LEU A 142 2.94 4.12 12.45
CA LEU A 142 2.06 4.65 11.40
C LEU A 142 1.12 5.70 11.97
N SER A 143 0.95 6.79 11.24
CA SER A 143 -0.02 7.84 11.56
C SER A 143 -1.10 7.91 10.50
N PHE A 144 -2.36 7.89 10.92
CA PHE A 144 -3.54 8.07 10.08
C PHE A 144 -4.35 9.30 10.54
N LYS A 145 -3.71 10.27 11.20
CA LYS A 145 -4.42 11.43 11.77
C LYS A 145 -5.28 12.14 10.71
N ASP A 146 -6.49 12.55 11.07
CA ASP A 146 -7.44 13.25 10.19
C ASP A 146 -7.82 12.46 8.93
N SER A 147 -7.86 11.13 8.99
CA SER A 147 -8.11 10.27 7.81
C SER A 147 -9.41 9.48 7.88
N ASP A 148 -9.95 9.12 6.72
CA ASP A 148 -11.09 8.22 6.59
C ASP A 148 -10.61 6.82 6.16
N LEU A 149 -10.88 5.81 6.99
CA LEU A 149 -10.53 4.41 6.69
C LEU A 149 -11.77 3.54 6.44
N TYR A 150 -12.92 4.12 6.11
CA TYR A 150 -14.20 3.43 6.03
C TYR A 150 -14.10 2.11 5.25
N PHE A 151 -14.57 1.04 5.91
CA PHE A 151 -14.63 -0.32 5.36
C PHE A 151 -13.25 -0.93 4.98
N SER A 152 -12.16 -0.48 5.60
CA SER A 152 -10.83 -1.08 5.41
C SER A 152 -10.55 -2.21 6.41
N TYR A 153 -9.61 -3.10 6.07
CA TYR A 153 -9.37 -4.35 6.81
C TYR A 153 -7.92 -4.50 7.26
N PHE A 154 -7.72 -4.88 8.51
CA PHE A 154 -6.43 -5.14 9.18
C PHE A 154 -6.46 -6.50 9.90
N ILE A 155 -7.18 -7.48 9.34
CA ILE A 155 -7.38 -8.79 9.98
C ILE A 155 -6.04 -9.54 10.06
N ASN A 156 -5.73 -10.11 11.22
CA ASN A 156 -4.44 -10.75 11.54
C ASN A 156 -3.21 -9.83 11.36
N ALA A 157 -3.37 -8.50 11.39
CA ALA A 157 -2.24 -7.58 11.30
C ALA A 157 -1.41 -7.55 12.59
N TYR A 158 -0.13 -7.24 12.48
CA TYR A 158 0.76 -6.90 13.58
C TYR A 158 0.97 -5.38 13.57
N LEU A 159 0.53 -4.70 14.63
CA LEU A 159 0.45 -3.25 14.69
C LEU A 159 1.19 -2.72 15.93
N GLU A 160 2.26 -1.97 15.70
CA GLU A 160 3.08 -1.36 16.77
C GLU A 160 3.12 0.17 16.60
N ASP A 161 2.82 0.94 17.65
CA ASP A 161 2.85 2.40 17.65
C ASP A 161 1.99 3.03 16.54
N ILE A 162 0.69 2.74 16.54
CA ILE A 162 -0.25 3.21 15.50
C ILE A 162 -1.17 4.30 16.05
N LEU A 163 -1.34 5.37 15.26
CA LEU A 163 -2.18 6.52 15.62
C LEU A 163 -3.37 6.66 14.67
N PHE A 164 -4.56 6.28 15.14
CA PHE A 164 -5.84 6.66 14.52
C PHE A 164 -6.45 7.82 15.30
N ILE A 165 -6.00 9.05 15.02
CA ILE A 165 -6.47 10.25 15.71
C ILE A 165 -7.42 11.04 14.79
N GLU A 166 -8.59 11.43 15.28
CA GLU A 166 -9.58 12.20 14.50
C GLU A 166 -9.99 11.47 13.19
N CYS A 167 -10.08 10.14 13.25
CA CYS A 167 -10.35 9.29 12.08
C CYS A 167 -11.83 8.88 11.98
N ASN A 168 -12.26 8.60 10.74
CA ASN A 168 -13.45 7.78 10.50
C ASN A 168 -13.04 6.30 10.39
N LEU A 169 -13.42 5.48 11.37
CA LEU A 169 -13.09 4.04 11.40
C LEU A 169 -14.34 3.17 11.33
N LYS A 170 -15.49 3.70 10.90
CA LYS A 170 -16.69 2.90 10.74
C LYS A 170 -16.43 1.72 9.82
N LYS A 171 -16.82 0.52 10.29
CA LYS A 171 -16.67 -0.76 9.58
C LYS A 171 -15.23 -1.15 9.30
N VAL A 172 -14.25 -0.51 9.94
CA VAL A 172 -12.87 -1.02 9.94
C VAL A 172 -12.83 -2.34 10.69
N ASN A 173 -12.13 -3.33 10.15
CA ASN A 173 -12.02 -4.65 10.77
C ASN A 173 -10.57 -4.93 11.18
N LEU A 174 -10.33 -4.99 12.49
CA LEU A 174 -9.06 -5.31 13.16
C LEU A 174 -9.13 -6.68 13.87
N ALA A 175 -10.05 -7.57 13.48
CA ALA A 175 -10.20 -8.86 14.11
C ALA A 175 -8.89 -9.66 14.10
N LYS A 176 -8.54 -10.25 15.24
CA LYS A 176 -7.30 -11.03 15.42
C LYS A 176 -6.00 -10.25 15.19
N ALA A 177 -6.04 -8.93 15.11
CA ALA A 177 -4.81 -8.14 15.05
C ALA A 177 -4.05 -8.26 16.39
N GLU A 178 -2.72 -8.36 16.30
CA GLU A 178 -1.80 -8.23 17.43
C GLU A 178 -1.39 -6.77 17.54
N ILE A 179 -1.76 -6.11 18.64
CA ILE A 179 -1.65 -4.66 18.77
C ILE A 179 -0.80 -4.32 19.99
N ASN A 180 0.20 -3.47 19.76
CA ASN A 180 1.03 -2.85 20.78
C ASN A 180 1.02 -1.33 20.58
N ASN A 181 0.52 -0.58 21.57
CA ASN A 181 0.41 0.88 21.53
C ASN A 181 -0.40 1.40 20.31
N LEU A 182 -1.73 1.42 20.46
CA LEU A 182 -2.67 1.92 19.48
C LEU A 182 -3.54 3.00 20.12
N SER A 183 -3.81 4.08 19.38
CA SER A 183 -4.73 5.13 19.83
C SER A 183 -5.89 5.32 18.85
N PHE A 184 -7.09 5.49 19.40
CA PHE A 184 -8.31 5.85 18.66
C PHE A 184 -8.84 7.25 19.04
N LYS A 185 -7.98 8.12 19.56
CA LYS A 185 -8.39 9.40 20.14
C LYS A 185 -9.21 10.24 19.16
N TYR A 186 -10.40 10.67 19.58
CA TYR A 186 -11.33 11.47 18.78
C TYR A 186 -11.83 10.79 17.48
N SER A 187 -11.59 9.50 17.32
CA SER A 187 -12.02 8.74 16.15
C SER A 187 -13.40 8.13 16.37
N ASN A 188 -14.17 7.97 15.29
CA ASN A 188 -15.41 7.19 15.35
C ASN A 188 -15.09 5.70 15.07
N TYR A 189 -15.37 4.82 16.01
CA TYR A 189 -15.08 3.38 15.86
C TYR A 189 -16.23 2.49 16.33
N GLU A 190 -17.42 3.06 16.51
CA GLU A 190 -18.61 2.36 17.01
C GLU A 190 -19.02 1.16 16.13
N GLU A 191 -18.74 1.23 14.82
CA GLU A 191 -18.99 0.15 13.86
C GLU A 191 -17.71 -0.65 13.52
N ALA A 192 -16.58 -0.39 14.18
CA ALA A 192 -15.36 -1.13 13.95
C ALA A 192 -15.38 -2.48 14.69
N GLU A 193 -14.71 -3.49 14.12
CA GLU A 193 -14.56 -4.81 14.72
C GLU A 193 -13.14 -4.99 15.26
N PHE A 194 -12.98 -5.25 16.55
CA PHE A 194 -11.68 -5.53 17.19
C PHE A 194 -11.87 -6.39 18.45
N ASP A 195 -10.81 -7.09 18.87
CA ASP A 195 -10.86 -7.93 20.07
C ASP A 195 -11.12 -7.07 21.33
N GLU A 196 -12.01 -7.54 22.23
CA GLU A 196 -12.45 -6.81 23.43
C GLU A 196 -11.31 -6.33 24.35
N LYS A 197 -10.16 -7.01 24.33
CA LYS A 197 -8.97 -6.67 25.14
C LYS A 197 -8.44 -5.25 24.85
N TYR A 198 -8.79 -4.67 23.70
CA TYR A 198 -8.40 -3.32 23.32
C TYR A 198 -9.39 -2.23 23.79
N CYS A 199 -10.59 -2.62 24.26
CA CYS A 199 -11.59 -1.68 24.79
C CYS A 199 -11.26 -1.15 26.20
N LEU A 200 -10.27 -1.73 26.89
CA LEU A 200 -10.04 -1.49 28.32
C LEU A 200 -9.07 -0.35 28.64
N GLY A 201 -8.54 0.35 27.63
CA GLY A 201 -7.48 1.36 27.78
C GLY A 201 -7.88 2.83 27.57
N GLU A 202 -9.08 3.11 27.04
CA GLU A 202 -9.48 4.48 26.66
C GLU A 202 -10.76 4.93 27.39
N LYS A 203 -10.66 5.13 28.71
CA LYS A 203 -11.58 5.98 29.47
C LYS A 203 -10.93 7.31 29.81
#